data_AF-A0A9P0LTQ5-F1
#
_entry.id   AF-A0A9P0LTQ5-F1
#
_cell.length_a   1.000
_cell.length_b   1.000
_cell.length_c   1.000
_cell.angle_alpha   90.00
_cell.angle_beta   90.00
_cell.angle_gamma   90.00
#
_symmetry.space_group_name_H-M   'P 1'
#
loop_
_entity.id
_entity.type
_entity.pdbx_description
1 polymer ?
#
loop_
_entity_poly.entity_id
_entity_poly.type
_entity_poly.pdbx_seq_one_letter_code
_entity_poly.pdbx_strand_id
1 'polypeptide(L)'
;MILRKTSLDEEQEPPCRSVGRPRVPFEEASKKQNEDVRIKFLFKKENADLVRNTEKEIITKIENLIPIEIKTKEHSYIIEVDMMLTMLDGSVGNFLSETNSTMKCIICGATPKDMNT
;
A
#
# COMPACT_ATOMS: atom_id res chain seq x y z
N MET A 1 4.09 -6.56 8.09
CA MET A 1 5.12 -7.58 8.41
C MET A 1 4.42 -8.83 8.92
N ILE A 2 4.29 -9.88 8.10
CA ILE A 2 3.67 -11.14 8.54
C ILE A 2 4.77 -12.19 8.67
N LEU A 3 5.04 -12.67 9.89
CA LEU A 3 5.96 -13.77 10.15
C LEU A 3 5.16 -15.08 10.23
N ARG A 4 5.41 -16.03 9.34
CA ARG A 4 4.88 -17.41 9.43
C ARG A 4 6.00 -18.35 9.85
N LYS A 5 5.76 -19.16 10.89
CA LYS A 5 6.63 -20.27 11.28
C LYS A 5 6.24 -21.51 10.46
N THR A 6 7.22 -22.16 9.86
CA THR A 6 7.10 -23.53 9.34
C THR A 6 7.98 -24.45 10.20
N SER A 7 7.35 -25.35 10.95
CA SER A 7 7.98 -26.57 11.43
C SER A 7 7.05 -27.72 11.07
N LEU A 8 7.62 -28.68 10.35
CA LEU A 8 7.06 -30.01 10.10
C LEU A 8 6.87 -30.70 11.46
N ASP A 9 5.69 -31.27 11.68
CA ASP A 9 5.47 -32.59 12.29
C ASP A 9 4.00 -32.98 12.06
N GLU A 10 3.80 -34.22 11.62
CA GLU A 10 2.50 -34.85 11.36
C GLU A 10 1.71 -35.01 12.67
N GLU A 11 0.46 -34.55 12.70
CA GLU A 11 -0.63 -35.23 13.41
C GLU A 11 -1.97 -34.78 12.81
N GLN A 12 -2.82 -35.76 12.49
CA GLN A 12 -3.99 -35.63 11.64
C GLN A 12 -5.27 -35.62 12.51
N GLU A 13 -5.97 -34.48 12.60
CA GLU A 13 -7.34 -34.38 13.12
C GLU A 13 -8.26 -33.58 12.14
N PRO A 14 -9.53 -33.99 11.91
CA PRO A 14 -10.42 -33.37 10.91
C PRO A 14 -11.44 -32.38 11.55
N PRO A 15 -12.28 -31.69 10.76
CA PRO A 15 -12.07 -30.33 10.31
C PRO A 15 -13.01 -29.35 11.04
N CYS A 16 -12.50 -28.63 12.04
CA CYS A 16 -13.19 -27.42 12.49
C CYS A 16 -12.85 -26.29 11.52
N ARG A 17 -13.80 -25.92 10.63
CA ARG A 17 -13.78 -24.65 9.89
C ARG A 17 -13.86 -23.48 10.88
N SER A 18 -12.78 -23.20 11.59
CA SER A 18 -12.59 -21.90 12.19
C SER A 18 -12.21 -20.97 11.06
N VAL A 19 -13.17 -20.16 10.63
CA VAL A 19 -12.92 -18.96 9.82
C VAL A 19 -11.76 -18.24 10.51
N GLY A 20 -10.56 -18.37 9.95
CA GLY A 20 -9.37 -17.81 10.54
C GLY A 20 -9.56 -16.31 10.61
N ARG A 21 -9.78 -15.77 11.81
CA ARG A 21 -9.65 -14.32 11.99
C ARG A 21 -8.27 -13.95 11.48
N PRO A 22 -8.13 -12.94 10.62
CA PRO A 22 -6.80 -12.47 10.25
C PRO A 22 -6.10 -12.10 11.56
N ARG A 23 -5.00 -12.79 11.87
CA ARG A 23 -4.11 -12.37 12.96
C ARG A 23 -3.55 -11.04 12.49
N VAL A 24 -4.05 -9.91 13.01
CA VAL A 24 -3.49 -8.59 12.75
C VAL A 24 -2.05 -8.59 13.28
N PRO A 25 -1.04 -8.64 12.41
CA PRO A 25 0.33 -8.59 12.85
C PRO A 25 0.71 -7.12 12.95
N PHE A 26 0.94 -6.66 14.18
CA PHE A 26 1.44 -5.32 14.51
C PHE A 26 0.63 -4.18 13.88
N GLU A 27 -0.42 -3.76 14.59
CA GLU A 27 -1.04 -2.45 14.35
C GLU A 27 -0.06 -1.37 14.84
N GLU A 28 0.37 -0.48 13.96
CA GLU A 28 1.24 0.62 14.34
C GLU A 28 0.54 1.49 15.40
N ALA A 29 1.02 1.41 16.64
CA ALA A 29 0.70 2.38 17.66
C ALA A 29 1.27 3.74 17.22
N SER A 30 0.41 4.58 16.65
CA SER A 30 0.59 6.02 16.39
C SER A 30 2.05 6.49 16.38
N LYS A 31 2.79 6.21 15.30
CA LYS A 31 4.16 6.68 15.17
C LYS A 31 4.29 7.57 13.94
N LYS A 32 4.21 8.89 14.19
CA LYS A 32 5.02 9.85 13.44
C LYS A 32 6.48 9.53 13.73
N GLN A 33 7.06 8.59 12.98
CA GLN A 33 8.50 8.36 12.98
C GLN A 33 8.97 8.42 11.54
N ASN A 34 9.79 9.43 11.27
CA ASN A 34 10.49 9.62 10.01
C ASN A 34 11.46 8.44 9.83
N GLU A 35 11.03 7.40 9.13
CA GLU A 35 11.90 6.34 8.62
C GLU A 35 11.96 6.42 7.10
N ASP A 36 13.16 6.68 6.60
CA ASP A 36 13.65 6.76 5.22
C ASP A 36 12.61 6.72 4.08
N VAL A 37 11.83 7.80 3.95
CA VAL A 37 11.13 8.09 2.70
C VAL A 37 12.21 8.40 1.66
N ARG A 38 12.38 7.54 0.67
CA ARG A 38 13.23 7.85 -0.49
C ARG A 38 12.60 8.98 -1.30
N ILE A 39 13.00 10.22 -0.99
CA ILE A 39 12.51 11.42 -1.67
C ILE A 39 13.27 11.59 -2.99
N LYS A 40 12.53 11.65 -4.11
CA LYS A 40 13.06 12.01 -5.43
C LYS A 40 12.64 13.43 -5.78
N PHE A 41 13.60 14.31 -6.01
CA PHE A 41 13.33 15.66 -6.50
C PHE A 41 13.35 15.68 -8.04
N LEU A 42 12.37 16.36 -8.64
CA LEU A 42 12.29 16.56 -10.08
C LEU A 42 11.90 18.00 -10.36
N PHE A 43 12.75 18.75 -11.06
CA PHE A 43 12.50 20.14 -11.43
C PHE A 43 11.75 20.22 -12.76
N LYS A 44 10.44 19.94 -12.72
CA LYS A 44 9.56 20.04 -13.89
C LYS A 44 8.19 20.51 -13.43
N LYS A 45 7.49 21.27 -14.28
CA LYS A 45 6.09 21.61 -14.03
C LYS A 45 5.25 20.34 -13.96
N GLU A 46 4.42 20.22 -12.95
CA GLU A 46 3.45 19.13 -12.83
C GLU A 46 2.54 19.07 -14.07
N ASN A 47 2.39 17.89 -14.65
CA ASN A 47 1.54 17.63 -15.80
C ASN A 47 0.88 16.25 -15.65
N ALA A 48 -0.33 16.08 -16.19
CA ALA A 48 -1.09 14.85 -16.15
C ALA A 48 -0.29 13.64 -16.68
N ASP A 49 0.41 13.80 -17.82
CA ASP A 49 1.23 12.74 -18.40
C ASP A 49 2.38 12.32 -17.48
N LEU A 50 3.00 13.28 -16.79
CA LEU A 50 4.10 12.99 -15.86
C LEU A 50 3.60 12.22 -14.65
N VAL A 51 2.45 12.63 -14.11
CA VAL A 51 1.82 11.97 -12.97
C VAL A 51 1.46 10.52 -13.33
N ARG A 52 0.77 10.31 -14.46
CA ARG A 52 0.36 8.97 -14.93
C ARG A 52 1.55 8.07 -15.25
N ASN A 53 2.60 8.60 -15.86
CA ASN A 53 3.82 7.82 -16.12
C ASN A 53 4.54 7.45 -14.81
N THR A 54 4.62 8.38 -13.86
CA THR A 54 5.26 8.14 -12.56
C THR A 54 4.48 7.11 -11.75
N GLU A 55 3.15 7.20 -11.74
CA GLU A 55 2.28 6.19 -11.13
C GLU A 55 2.55 4.80 -11.70
N LYS A 56 2.51 4.65 -13.04
CA LYS A 56 2.79 3.38 -13.71
C LYS A 56 4.16 2.83 -13.36
N GLU A 57 5.19 3.68 -13.37
CA GLU A 57 6.55 3.29 -12.99
C GLU A 57 6.61 2.76 -11.55
N ILE A 58 5.92 3.41 -10.62
CA ILE A 58 5.90 3.01 -9.20
C ILE A 58 5.11 1.71 -9.03
N ILE A 59 3.90 1.61 -9.60
CA ILE A 59 3.08 0.39 -9.53
C ILE A 59 3.85 -0.80 -10.09
N THR A 60 4.48 -0.64 -11.26
CA THR A 60 5.31 -1.70 -11.85
C THR A 60 6.45 -2.12 -10.92
N LYS A 61 7.08 -1.17 -10.21
CA LYS A 61 8.12 -1.50 -9.23
C LYS A 61 7.55 -2.22 -8.01
N ILE A 62 6.34 -1.86 -7.57
CA ILE A 62 5.65 -2.52 -6.46
C ILE A 62 5.32 -3.97 -6.83
N GLU A 63 4.74 -4.19 -8.00
CA GLU A 63 4.35 -5.52 -8.50
C GLU A 63 5.56 -6.45 -8.68
N ASN A 64 6.72 -5.89 -9.03
CA ASN A 64 7.97 -6.63 -9.21
C ASN A 64 8.81 -6.74 -7.92
N LEU A 65 8.25 -6.42 -6.75
CA LEU A 65 8.96 -6.62 -5.48
C LEU A 65 9.11 -8.10 -5.18
N ILE A 66 10.36 -8.51 -4.99
CA ILE A 66 10.69 -9.86 -4.56
C ILE A 66 10.60 -9.92 -3.03
N PRO A 67 9.99 -10.96 -2.45
CA PRO A 67 9.96 -11.14 -1.01
C PRO A 67 11.37 -11.14 -0.39
N ILE A 68 11.49 -10.53 0.78
CA ILE A 68 12.79 -10.42 1.48
C ILE A 68 12.95 -11.63 2.38
N GLU A 69 13.99 -12.43 2.14
CA GLU A 69 14.36 -13.54 3.01
C GLU A 69 15.37 -13.07 4.07
N ILE A 70 14.99 -13.11 5.34
CA ILE A 70 15.87 -12.81 6.47
C ILE A 70 16.18 -14.11 7.20
N LYS A 71 17.47 -14.46 7.24
CA LYS A 71 17.97 -15.61 8.01
C LYS A 71 18.62 -15.11 9.29
N THR A 72 18.08 -15.53 10.43
CA THR A 72 18.75 -15.43 11.73
C THR A 72 19.37 -16.78 12.08
N LYS A 73 20.15 -16.85 13.16
CA LYS A 73 20.83 -18.10 13.57
C LYS A 73 19.86 -19.26 13.82
N GLU A 74 18.61 -18.95 14.18
CA GLU A 74 17.62 -19.95 14.62
C GLU A 74 16.41 -20.05 13.68
N HIS A 75 16.14 -19.01 12.88
CA HIS A 75 14.93 -18.92 12.08
C HIS A 75 15.18 -18.32 10.70
N SER A 76 14.33 -18.69 9.75
CA SER A 76 14.19 -18.01 8.46
C SER A 76 12.82 -17.32 8.41
N TYR A 77 12.81 -16.10 7.89
CA TYR A 77 11.61 -15.31 7.71
C TYR A 77 11.51 -14.88 6.25
N ILE A 78 10.33 -15.05 5.66
CA ILE A 78 9.99 -14.48 4.36
C ILE A 78 9.08 -13.30 4.64
N ILE A 79 9.50 -12.12 4.20
CA ILE A 79 8.74 -10.88 4.35
C ILE A 79 8.15 -10.52 2.99
N GLU A 80 6.83 -10.58 2.91
CA GLU A 80 6.04 -10.02 1.84
C GLU A 80 5.63 -8.60 2.21
N VAL A 81 5.72 -7.69 1.25
CA VAL A 81 5.40 -6.27 1.42
C VAL A 81 4.26 -5.93 0.47
N ASP A 82 3.18 -5.39 1.04
CA ASP A 82 2.07 -4.80 0.28
C ASP A 82 2.17 -3.27 0.43
N MET A 83 2.23 -2.56 -0.69
CA MET A 83 2.42 -1.11 -0.71
C MET A 83 1.28 -0.42 -1.43
N MET A 84 0.70 0.59 -0.78
CA MET A 84 -0.41 1.38 -1.30
C MET A 84 -0.03 2.85 -1.43
N LEU A 85 -0.51 3.50 -2.50
CA LEU A 85 -0.35 4.94 -2.74
C LEU A 85 -1.43 5.72 -1.98
N THR A 86 -1.12 6.18 -0.76
CA THR A 86 -2.13 6.82 0.13
C THR A 86 -1.97 8.34 0.26
N MET A 87 -0.76 8.88 0.12
CA MET A 87 -0.48 10.30 0.25
C MET A 87 -0.44 10.99 -1.12
N LEU A 88 -1.61 11.12 -1.73
CA LEU A 88 -1.77 11.83 -3.01
C LEU A 88 -2.36 13.22 -2.75
N ASP A 89 -1.81 14.23 -3.41
CA ASP A 89 -2.44 15.54 -3.42
C ASP A 89 -3.75 15.51 -4.22
N GLY A 90 -4.66 16.43 -3.93
CA GLY A 90 -5.93 16.54 -4.64
C GLY A 90 -5.75 16.76 -6.15
N SER A 91 -4.73 17.53 -6.58
CA SER A 91 -4.47 17.71 -8.02
C SER A 91 -4.04 16.40 -8.69
N VAL A 92 -3.14 15.67 -8.03
CA VAL A 92 -2.60 14.37 -8.49
C VAL A 92 -3.72 13.34 -8.55
N GLY A 93 -4.55 13.24 -7.51
CA GLY A 93 -5.70 12.35 -7.47
C GLY A 93 -6.71 12.62 -8.59
N ASN A 94 -6.90 13.88 -8.97
CA ASN A 94 -7.75 14.26 -10.09
C ASN A 94 -7.18 13.80 -11.45
N PHE A 95 -5.87 13.95 -11.67
CA PHE A 95 -5.23 13.47 -12.90
C PHE A 95 -5.30 11.94 -13.06
N LEU A 96 -5.19 11.21 -11.95
CA LEU A 96 -5.28 9.74 -11.92
C LEU A 96 -6.73 9.25 -12.07
N SER A 97 -7.68 9.93 -11.44
CA SER A 97 -9.11 9.56 -11.47
C SER A 97 -9.86 10.14 -12.68
N GLU A 98 -9.14 10.70 -13.65
CA GLU A 98 -9.69 11.38 -14.84
C GLU A 98 -10.75 12.44 -14.53
N THR A 99 -10.68 13.02 -13.34
CA THR A 99 -11.63 14.01 -12.86
C THR A 99 -11.11 15.40 -13.22
N ASN A 100 -11.72 16.02 -14.23
CA ASN A 100 -11.28 17.31 -14.79
C ASN A 100 -11.49 18.53 -13.88
N SER A 101 -11.93 18.35 -12.62
CA SER A 101 -12.28 19.45 -11.73
C SER A 101 -11.71 19.23 -10.34
N THR A 102 -10.92 20.20 -9.87
CA THR A 102 -10.40 20.24 -8.50
C THR A 102 -11.46 20.38 -7.42
N MET A 103 -12.69 20.70 -7.81
CA MET A 103 -13.82 20.89 -6.89
C MET A 103 -14.72 19.66 -6.78
N LYS A 104 -14.43 18.57 -7.49
CA LYS A 104 -15.19 17.32 -7.39
C LYS A 104 -14.46 16.33 -6.50
N CYS A 105 -15.20 15.61 -5.67
CA CYS A 105 -14.62 14.52 -4.88
C CYS A 105 -14.14 13.39 -5.80
N ILE A 106 -12.87 13.00 -5.68
CA ILE A 106 -12.28 11.90 -6.48
C ILE A 106 -12.84 10.51 -6.10
N ILE A 107 -13.44 10.38 -4.92
CA ILE A 107 -13.96 9.11 -4.41
C ILE A 107 -15.42 8.91 -4.81
N CYS A 108 -16.28 9.92 -4.57
CA CYS A 108 -17.72 9.81 -4.77
C CYS A 108 -18.27 10.68 -5.90
N GLY A 109 -17.45 11.51 -6.54
CA GLY A 109 -17.88 12.41 -7.63
C GLY A 109 -18.74 13.60 -7.20
N ALA A 110 -19.05 13.73 -5.91
CA ALA A 110 -19.87 14.82 -5.37
C ALA A 110 -19.28 16.19 -5.72
N THR A 111 -20.15 17.11 -6.10
CA THR A 111 -19.79 18.51 -6.33
C THR A 111 -19.97 19.31 -5.04
N PRO A 112 -19.42 20.54 -4.92
CA PRO A 112 -19.57 21.34 -3.71
C PRO A 112 -21.02 21.64 -3.34
N LYS A 113 -21.95 21.60 -4.32
CA LYS A 113 -23.39 21.75 -4.09
C LYS A 113 -23.98 20.56 -3.35
N ASP A 114 -23.47 19.35 -3.60
CA ASP A 114 -23.95 18.11 -2.99
C ASP A 114 -23.34 17.88 -1.60
N MET A 115 -22.24 18.59 -1.28
CA MET A 115 -21.53 18.46 0.00
C MET A 115 -22.04 19.45 1.07
N ASN A 116 -22.67 20.55 0.64
CA ASN A 116 -23.13 21.64 1.49
C ASN A 116 -24.66 21.67 1.71
N THR A 117 -25.38 20.64 1.29
CA THR A 117 -26.77 20.37 1.70
C THR A 117 -26.83 19.89 3.13
#